data_AF-A0A833T6I7-F1
#
_entry.id   AF-A0A833T6I7-F1
#
_cell.length_a   1.000
_cell.length_b   1.000
_cell.length_c   1.000
_cell.angle_alpha   90.00
_cell.angle_beta   90.00
_cell.angle_gamma   90.00
#
_symmetry.space_group_name_H-M   'P 1'
#
loop_
_entity.id
_entity.type
_entity.pdbx_description
1 polymer ?
#
loop_
_entity_poly.entity_id
_entity_poly.type
_entity_poly.pdbx_seq_one_letter_code
_entity_poly.pdbx_strand_id
1 'polypeptide(L)'
;MEYAKSVRSALRPQTLFASVCPVLMTVSLLYKSHGISLLQMDAVVVLGCAVLTQLLGNLSAVYSNFQRALQPKDPGTNDAKIILNLLSLTQVRRWSLLFYGLQLATLGLTHVLCDKSIEITGFMVVLSTSALLYCRRGEDSLPMVGLREAVIAWAVGPMAMVGTALYLVGEVPWAVVLYAYIVMLFAWSFLVLESARDAPFARRMGRSDTSLALRLGFQWCFQGFLLIMVSFYGLVLVTGIVMGHLGNFLLVATIVKLKDISEDFRLERLNHLPEQFAKLAVFLGVGFNVSILTGLS
;
A
#
# COMPACT_ATOMS: atom_id res chain seq x y z
N MET A 1 -17.21 13.55 20.13
CA MET A 1 -17.06 13.67 18.66
C MET A 1 -15.61 13.89 18.22
N GLU A 2 -14.77 14.58 18.99
CA GLU A 2 -13.36 14.83 18.63
C GLU A 2 -12.50 13.55 18.58
N TYR A 3 -12.69 12.62 19.52
CA TYR A 3 -11.98 11.32 19.50
C TYR A 3 -12.23 10.54 18.20
N ALA A 4 -13.48 10.47 17.73
CA ALA A 4 -13.82 9.78 16.48
C ALA A 4 -13.19 10.46 15.25
N LYS A 5 -13.09 11.80 15.25
CA LYS A 5 -12.39 12.55 14.20
C LYS A 5 -10.89 12.26 14.22
N SER A 6 -10.28 12.19 15.41
CA SER A 6 -8.87 11.84 15.54
C SER A 6 -8.56 10.41 15.10
N VAL A 7 -9.39 9.43 15.49
CA VAL A 7 -9.27 8.04 15.02
C VAL A 7 -9.39 7.99 13.50
N ARG A 8 -10.42 8.62 12.91
CA ARG A 8 -10.60 8.66 11.46
C ARG A 8 -9.41 9.28 10.73
N SER A 9 -8.85 10.35 11.27
CA SER A 9 -7.67 11.00 10.71
C SER A 9 -6.41 10.14 10.84
N ALA A 10 -6.26 9.40 11.95
CA ALA A 10 -5.16 8.46 12.16
C ALA A 10 -5.25 7.25 11.22
N LEU A 11 -6.45 6.76 10.96
CA LEU A 11 -6.71 5.60 10.10
C LEU A 11 -6.58 5.90 8.60
N ARG A 12 -6.51 7.17 8.19
CA ARG A 12 -6.34 7.64 6.80
C ARG A 12 -7.14 6.79 5.80
N PRO A 13 -8.48 6.79 5.84
CA PRO A 13 -9.32 5.92 5.00
C PRO A 13 -9.09 6.13 3.50
N GLN A 14 -8.54 7.28 3.12
CA GLN A 14 -8.13 7.59 1.75
C GLN A 14 -7.03 6.66 1.23
N THR A 15 -6.23 5.98 2.07
CA THR A 15 -5.18 5.06 1.60
C THR A 15 -5.65 3.61 1.48
N LEU A 16 -6.92 3.32 1.79
CA LEU A 16 -7.46 1.97 1.73
C LEU A 16 -7.48 1.37 0.32
N PHE A 17 -7.46 2.20 -0.74
CA PHE A 17 -7.33 1.70 -2.11
C PHE A 17 -6.04 0.88 -2.30
N ALA A 18 -4.98 1.20 -1.54
CA ALA A 18 -3.71 0.50 -1.65
C ALA A 18 -3.81 -0.97 -1.24
N SER A 19 -4.73 -1.34 -0.35
CA SER A 19 -4.97 -2.74 0.03
C SER A 19 -6.19 -3.35 -0.66
N VAL A 20 -7.21 -2.56 -0.98
CA VAL A 20 -8.43 -3.03 -1.65
C VAL A 20 -8.17 -3.39 -3.11
N CYS A 21 -7.50 -2.52 -3.88
CA CYS A 21 -7.30 -2.74 -5.32
C CYS A 21 -6.53 -4.04 -5.63
N PRO A 22 -5.41 -4.38 -4.97
CA PRO A 22 -4.67 -5.61 -5.25
C PRO A 22 -5.49 -6.88 -4.95
N VAL A 23 -6.26 -6.88 -3.86
CA VAL A 23 -7.13 -8.02 -3.52
C VAL A 23 -8.25 -8.17 -4.55
N LEU A 24 -8.93 -7.08 -4.92
CA LEU A 24 -9.98 -7.11 -5.95
C LEU A 24 -9.44 -7.57 -7.31
N MET A 25 -8.24 -7.12 -7.70
CA MET A 25 -7.58 -7.56 -8.93
C MET A 25 -7.30 -9.06 -8.89
N THR A 26 -6.82 -9.57 -7.75
CA THR A 26 -6.57 -11.00 -7.56
C THR A 26 -7.87 -11.80 -7.67
N VAL A 27 -8.93 -11.38 -6.99
CA VAL A 27 -10.22 -12.07 -7.08
C VAL A 27 -10.77 -12.01 -8.50
N SER A 28 -10.61 -10.91 -9.23
CA SER A 28 -11.03 -10.79 -10.63
C SER A 28 -10.27 -11.76 -11.55
N LEU A 29 -8.98 -11.96 -11.32
CA LEU A 29 -8.16 -12.96 -12.05
C LEU A 29 -8.58 -14.39 -11.72
N LEU A 30 -8.91 -14.65 -10.45
CA LEU A 30 -9.37 -15.97 -9.98
C LEU A 30 -10.81 -16.27 -10.39
N TYR A 31 -11.65 -15.26 -10.53
CA TYR A 31 -13.00 -15.41 -11.07
C TYR A 31 -12.97 -15.99 -12.47
N LYS A 32 -12.06 -15.51 -13.31
CA LYS A 32 -11.90 -16.02 -14.68
C LYS A 32 -11.27 -17.41 -14.76
N SER A 33 -10.27 -17.68 -13.93
CA SER A 33 -9.54 -18.95 -14.00
C SER A 33 -10.23 -20.09 -13.25
N HIS A 34 -10.88 -19.80 -12.13
CA HIS A 34 -11.40 -20.78 -11.17
C HIS A 34 -12.86 -20.53 -10.76
N GLY A 35 -13.54 -19.52 -11.31
CA GLY A 35 -14.96 -19.24 -11.01
C GLY A 35 -15.21 -18.63 -9.62
N ILE A 36 -14.17 -18.16 -8.92
CA ILE A 36 -14.26 -17.60 -7.56
C ILE A 36 -14.97 -16.25 -7.57
N SER A 37 -16.12 -16.17 -6.90
CA SER A 37 -16.89 -14.92 -6.80
C SER A 37 -16.45 -14.06 -5.62
N LEU A 38 -16.46 -12.73 -5.81
CA LEU A 38 -16.23 -11.74 -4.74
C LEU A 38 -17.22 -11.86 -3.57
N LEU A 39 -18.39 -12.44 -3.81
CA LEU A 39 -19.43 -12.63 -2.78
C LEU A 39 -19.20 -13.87 -1.92
N GLN A 40 -18.21 -14.71 -2.23
CA GLN A 40 -17.86 -15.83 -1.37
C GLN A 40 -17.33 -15.34 -0.04
N MET A 41 -17.67 -16.06 1.04
CA MET A 41 -17.36 -15.65 2.41
C MET A 41 -15.85 -15.49 2.63
N ASP A 42 -15.04 -16.38 2.06
CA ASP A 42 -13.59 -16.37 2.15
C ASP A 42 -12.97 -15.18 1.39
N ALA A 43 -13.49 -14.82 0.22
CA ALA A 43 -13.08 -13.61 -0.52
C ALA A 43 -13.34 -12.32 0.27
N VAL A 44 -14.52 -12.21 0.91
CA VAL A 44 -14.86 -11.07 1.78
C VAL A 44 -13.94 -11.00 2.99
N VAL A 45 -13.59 -12.13 3.57
CA VAL A 45 -12.70 -12.19 4.75
C VAL A 45 -11.27 -11.81 4.40
N VAL A 46 -10.72 -12.25 3.26
CA VAL A 46 -9.39 -11.80 2.81
C VAL A 46 -9.37 -10.29 2.57
N LEU A 47 -10.40 -9.75 1.91
CA LEU A 47 -10.53 -8.32 1.70
C LEU A 47 -10.57 -7.55 3.03
N GLY A 48 -11.36 -8.05 3.99
CA GLY A 48 -11.42 -7.51 5.34
C GLY A 48 -10.05 -7.55 6.04
N CYS A 49 -9.31 -8.67 5.93
CA CYS A 49 -7.97 -8.80 6.48
C CYS A 49 -7.00 -7.79 5.87
N ALA A 50 -7.01 -7.61 4.54
CA ALA A 50 -6.16 -6.64 3.86
C ALA A 50 -6.47 -5.19 4.27
N VAL A 51 -7.74 -4.84 4.43
CA VAL A 51 -8.17 -3.54 4.96
C VAL A 51 -7.66 -3.35 6.39
N LEU A 52 -7.83 -4.34 7.27
CA LEU A 52 -7.37 -4.28 8.65
C LEU A 52 -5.83 -4.15 8.75
N THR A 53 -5.08 -4.82 7.88
CA THR A 53 -3.61 -4.69 7.81
C THR A 53 -3.21 -3.28 7.37
N GLN A 54 -3.91 -2.69 6.40
CA GLN A 54 -3.67 -1.31 5.98
C GLN A 54 -3.97 -0.31 7.09
N LEU A 55 -5.09 -0.50 7.81
CA LEU A 55 -5.45 0.33 8.97
C LEU A 55 -4.38 0.22 10.08
N LEU A 56 -3.86 -0.97 10.31
CA LEU A 56 -2.75 -1.22 11.23
C LEU A 56 -1.47 -0.49 10.80
N GLY A 57 -1.13 -0.51 9.50
CA GLY A 57 0.00 0.24 8.93
C GLY A 57 -0.17 1.76 9.02
N ASN A 58 -1.37 2.27 8.79
CA ASN A 58 -1.67 3.70 8.97
C ASN A 58 -1.53 4.10 10.45
N LEU A 59 -1.97 3.24 11.37
CA LEU A 59 -1.86 3.47 12.80
C LEU A 59 -0.41 3.39 13.31
N SER A 60 0.41 2.50 12.75
CA SER A 60 1.84 2.42 13.08
C SER A 60 2.62 3.64 12.59
N ALA A 61 2.22 4.24 11.46
CA ALA A 61 2.76 5.52 11.02
C ALA A 61 2.48 6.63 12.05
N VAL A 62 1.28 6.63 12.66
CA VAL A 62 0.97 7.53 13.79
C VAL A 62 1.81 7.19 15.01
N TYR A 63 1.96 5.91 15.37
CA TYR A 63 2.82 5.48 16.48
C TYR A 63 4.28 5.95 16.35
N SER A 64 4.87 5.77 15.16
CA SER A 64 6.22 6.26 14.86
C SER A 64 6.31 7.79 14.92
N ASN A 65 5.22 8.49 14.60
CA ASN A 65 5.12 9.94 14.75
C ASN A 65 4.98 10.40 16.20
N PHE A 66 4.39 9.59 17.08
CA PHE A 66 4.20 9.92 18.50
C PHE A 66 5.50 9.97 19.29
N GLN A 67 6.45 9.08 18.98
CA GLN A 67 7.81 9.16 19.52
C GLN A 67 8.56 10.45 19.09
N ARG A 68 7.99 11.26 18.19
CA ARG A 68 8.57 12.52 17.66
C ARG A 68 8.16 13.78 18.44
N ALA A 69 7.25 13.72 19.41
CA ALA A 69 6.64 14.90 20.06
C ALA A 69 7.35 15.41 21.34
N LEU A 70 8.67 15.29 21.44
CA LEU A 70 9.46 15.86 22.56
C LEU A 70 10.46 16.93 22.07
N GLN A 71 10.02 17.92 21.28
CA GLN A 71 10.78 19.16 21.10
C GLN A 71 9.89 20.41 21.23
N PRO A 72 10.41 21.49 21.86
CA PRO A 72 9.69 22.73 22.06
C PRO A 72 9.49 23.51 20.75
N LYS A 73 8.41 24.28 20.70
CA LYS A 73 7.99 25.15 19.60
C LYS A 73 8.96 26.32 19.40
N ASP A 74 9.39 26.59 18.16
CA ASP A 74 10.07 27.84 17.82
C ASP A 74 9.09 29.03 17.90
N PRO A 75 9.43 30.13 18.61
CA PRO A 75 8.58 31.31 18.71
C PRO A 75 8.65 32.11 17.40
N GLY A 76 7.63 31.95 16.55
CA GLY A 76 7.48 32.81 15.35
C GLY A 76 6.79 32.19 14.13
N THR A 77 6.53 30.88 14.13
CA THR A 77 5.86 30.20 13.00
C THR A 77 4.35 30.08 13.23
N ASN A 78 3.56 30.74 12.37
CA ASN A 78 2.09 30.69 12.33
C ASN A 78 1.54 29.53 11.48
N ASP A 79 2.40 28.64 10.97
CA ASP A 79 1.97 27.46 10.21
C ASP A 79 1.44 26.37 11.14
N ALA A 80 0.15 26.49 11.42
CA ALA A 80 -0.66 25.52 12.12
C ALA A 80 -0.79 24.21 11.32
N LYS A 81 0.14 23.25 11.50
CA LYS A 81 -0.16 21.80 11.37
C LYS A 81 0.96 20.85 11.84
N ILE A 82 1.64 21.14 12.94
CA ILE A 82 2.22 20.04 13.74
C ILE A 82 1.02 19.42 14.47
N ILE A 83 0.42 18.37 13.90
CA ILE A 83 -0.72 17.70 14.55
C ILE A 83 -0.18 16.95 15.75
N LEU A 84 -0.14 17.64 16.89
CA LEU A 84 0.02 17.07 18.22
C LEU A 84 -1.01 15.95 18.41
N ASN A 85 -0.52 14.81 18.86
CA ASN A 85 -1.25 13.92 19.75
C ASN A 85 -2.65 13.44 19.28
N LEU A 86 -2.82 12.98 18.03
CA LEU A 86 -4.11 12.44 17.55
C LEU A 86 -4.68 11.30 18.45
N LEU A 87 -3.86 10.30 18.82
CA LEU A 87 -4.23 9.15 19.66
C LEU A 87 -3.13 8.77 20.66
N SER A 88 -3.42 8.61 21.95
CA SER A 88 -2.42 8.18 22.93
C SER A 88 -1.72 6.85 22.56
N LEU A 89 -0.49 6.63 23.06
CA LEU A 89 0.25 5.37 22.84
C LEU A 89 -0.56 4.13 23.24
N THR A 90 -1.32 4.25 24.33
CA THR A 90 -2.22 3.20 24.82
C THR A 90 -3.40 2.96 23.87
N GLN A 91 -3.95 4.03 23.27
CA GLN A 91 -5.01 3.92 22.27
C GLN A 91 -4.51 3.27 20.99
N VAL A 92 -3.34 3.68 20.48
CA VAL A 92 -2.72 3.05 19.30
C VAL A 92 -2.49 1.55 19.55
N ARG A 93 -1.94 1.18 20.71
CA ARG A 93 -1.74 -0.24 21.08
C ARG A 93 -3.07 -1.00 21.13
N ARG A 94 -4.12 -0.44 21.73
CA ARG A 94 -5.45 -1.07 21.80
C ARG A 94 -6.04 -1.29 20.42
N TRP A 95 -6.03 -0.28 19.55
CA TRP A 95 -6.53 -0.40 18.18
C TRP A 95 -5.73 -1.40 17.35
N SER A 96 -4.40 -1.42 17.50
CA SER A 96 -3.55 -2.40 16.79
C SER A 96 -3.89 -3.84 17.18
N LEU A 97 -4.09 -4.09 18.48
CA LEU A 97 -4.47 -5.41 18.99
C LEU A 97 -5.91 -5.78 18.61
N LEU A 98 -6.82 -4.80 18.55
CA LEU A 98 -8.19 -5.00 18.10
C LEU A 98 -8.23 -5.42 16.63
N PHE A 99 -7.53 -4.71 15.75
CA PHE A 99 -7.48 -5.06 14.32
C PHE A 99 -6.86 -6.44 14.10
N TYR A 100 -5.77 -6.75 14.80
CA TYR A 100 -5.16 -8.07 14.73
C TYR A 100 -6.07 -9.18 15.29
N GLY A 101 -6.72 -8.94 16.45
CA GLY A 101 -7.67 -9.88 17.02
C GLY A 101 -8.86 -10.13 16.10
N LEU A 102 -9.35 -9.10 15.42
CA LEU A 102 -10.43 -9.22 14.43
C LEU A 102 -9.98 -10.04 13.22
N GLN A 103 -8.76 -9.84 12.71
CA GLN A 103 -8.19 -10.66 11.64
C GLN A 103 -8.16 -12.14 12.04
N LEU A 104 -7.59 -12.47 13.20
CA LEU A 104 -7.51 -13.84 13.69
C LEU A 104 -8.91 -14.46 13.88
N ALA A 105 -9.85 -13.70 14.44
CA ALA A 105 -11.22 -14.17 14.64
C ALA A 105 -11.91 -14.47 13.29
N THR A 106 -11.77 -13.58 12.30
CA THR A 106 -12.34 -13.81 10.97
C THR A 106 -11.70 -14.98 10.24
N LEU A 107 -10.37 -15.13 10.33
CA LEU A 107 -9.64 -16.26 9.75
C LEU A 107 -10.02 -17.58 10.42
N GLY A 108 -10.12 -17.61 11.75
CA GLY A 108 -10.57 -18.79 12.49
C GLY A 108 -12.02 -19.17 12.17
N LEU A 109 -12.90 -18.18 12.03
CA LEU A 109 -14.28 -18.40 11.63
C LEU A 109 -14.37 -19.01 10.23
N THR A 110 -13.63 -18.47 9.25
CA THR A 110 -13.58 -19.04 7.90
C THR A 110 -12.93 -20.42 7.85
N HIS A 111 -11.96 -20.70 8.72
CA HIS A 111 -11.34 -22.02 8.79
C HIS A 111 -12.37 -23.09 9.14
N VAL A 112 -13.23 -22.80 10.12
CA VAL A 112 -14.31 -23.72 10.54
C VAL A 112 -15.44 -23.78 9.52
N LEU A 113 -15.88 -22.64 8.97
CA LEU A 113 -17.06 -22.59 8.09
C LEU A 113 -16.79 -23.02 6.65
N CYS A 114 -15.58 -22.78 6.14
CA CYS A 114 -15.20 -23.11 4.77
C CYS A 114 -14.26 -24.32 4.70
N ASP A 115 -14.08 -25.04 5.81
CA ASP A 115 -13.21 -26.23 5.95
C ASP A 115 -11.82 -26.03 5.29
N LYS A 116 -11.19 -24.89 5.60
CA LYS A 116 -9.90 -24.54 4.99
C LYS A 116 -8.80 -25.38 5.61
N SER A 117 -7.78 -25.74 4.83
CA SER A 117 -6.62 -26.45 5.37
C SER A 117 -5.92 -25.64 6.47
N ILE A 118 -5.35 -26.36 7.44
CA ILE A 118 -4.61 -25.75 8.54
C ILE A 118 -3.35 -25.03 8.05
N GLU A 119 -2.74 -25.52 6.96
CA GLU A 119 -1.55 -24.94 6.34
C GLU A 119 -1.83 -23.55 5.77
N ILE A 120 -2.90 -23.41 5.00
CA ILE A 120 -3.30 -22.14 4.38
C ILE A 120 -3.71 -21.12 5.45
N THR A 121 -4.49 -21.56 6.44
CA THR A 121 -4.92 -20.70 7.55
C THR A 121 -3.72 -20.27 8.39
N GLY A 122 -2.81 -21.21 8.71
CA GLY A 122 -1.57 -20.95 9.43
C GLY A 122 -0.68 -19.95 8.70
N PHE A 123 -0.54 -20.07 7.38
CA PHE A 123 0.20 -19.12 6.56
C PHE A 123 -0.36 -17.69 6.67
N MET A 124 -1.68 -17.51 6.57
CA MET A 124 -2.31 -16.18 6.71
C MET A 124 -2.16 -15.59 8.11
N VAL A 125 -2.21 -16.44 9.14
CA VAL A 125 -1.94 -16.03 10.53
C VAL A 125 -0.49 -15.58 10.68
N VAL A 126 0.47 -16.31 10.12
CA VAL A 126 1.89 -15.91 10.13
C VAL A 126 2.08 -14.57 9.42
N LEU A 127 1.51 -14.37 8.23
CA LEU A 127 1.57 -13.09 7.52
C LEU A 127 0.99 -11.93 8.34
N SER A 128 -0.17 -12.14 8.96
CA SER A 128 -0.83 -11.12 9.79
C SER A 128 0.00 -10.80 11.04
N THR A 129 0.61 -11.83 11.65
CA THR A 129 1.51 -11.68 12.80
C THR A 129 2.78 -10.92 12.41
N SER A 130 3.40 -11.27 11.29
CA SER A 130 4.58 -10.59 10.76
C SER A 130 4.29 -9.12 10.46
N ALA A 131 3.12 -8.81 9.89
CA ALA A 131 2.69 -7.44 9.65
C ALA A 131 2.52 -6.66 10.97
N LEU A 132 1.93 -7.27 12.00
CA LEU A 132 1.83 -6.67 13.33
C LEU A 132 3.21 -6.43 13.96
N LEU A 133 4.09 -7.43 13.91
CA LEU A 133 5.45 -7.32 14.45
C LEU A 133 6.22 -6.21 13.76
N TYR A 134 6.17 -6.15 12.42
CA TYR A 134 6.79 -5.08 11.64
C TYR A 134 6.24 -3.71 12.04
N CYS A 135 4.91 -3.57 12.11
CA CYS A 135 4.25 -2.32 12.51
C CYS A 135 4.57 -1.90 13.95
N ARG A 136 4.82 -2.86 14.86
CA ARG A 136 5.11 -2.59 16.27
C ARG A 136 6.60 -2.37 16.55
N ARG A 137 7.48 -2.96 15.75
CA ARG A 137 8.93 -2.72 15.84
C ARG A 137 9.27 -1.25 15.61
N GLY A 138 8.37 -0.52 14.95
CA GLY A 138 8.47 0.92 14.83
C GLY A 138 9.69 1.30 14.00
N GLU A 139 10.51 2.19 14.53
CA GLU A 139 11.54 2.90 13.80
C GLU A 139 12.95 2.35 14.02
N ASP A 140 13.09 1.09 14.45
CA ASP A 140 14.35 0.36 14.31
C ASP A 140 14.70 0.38 12.82
N SER A 141 15.57 1.32 12.43
CA SER A 141 15.90 1.59 11.05
C SER A 141 16.43 0.31 10.46
N LEU A 142 15.72 -0.24 9.47
CA LEU A 142 16.29 -1.30 8.65
C LEU A 142 17.64 -0.80 8.15
N PRO A 143 18.70 -1.62 8.24
CA PRO A 143 20.08 -1.16 8.09
C PRO A 143 20.41 -0.62 6.69
N MET A 144 19.52 -0.82 5.72
CA MET A 144 19.67 -0.38 4.34
C MET A 144 18.65 0.70 3.98
N VAL A 145 19.12 1.74 3.30
CA VAL A 145 18.25 2.82 2.82
C VAL A 145 17.37 2.35 1.67
N GLY A 146 16.11 2.77 1.69
CA GLY A 146 15.10 2.34 0.73
C GLY A 146 14.48 0.97 1.03
N LEU A 147 15.03 0.22 2.00
CA LEU A 147 14.56 -1.12 2.31
C LEU A 147 13.14 -1.09 2.90
N ARG A 148 12.81 -0.04 3.66
CA ARG A 148 11.44 0.16 4.16
C ARG A 148 10.45 0.33 3.02
N GLU A 149 10.75 1.20 2.06
CA GLU A 149 9.91 1.44 0.89
C GLU A 149 9.76 0.16 0.06
N ALA A 150 10.85 -0.58 -0.14
CA ALA A 150 10.85 -1.86 -0.83
C ALA A 150 9.98 -2.91 -0.10
N VAL A 151 10.11 -3.05 1.23
CA VAL A 151 9.31 -3.98 2.03
C VAL A 151 7.83 -3.64 1.96
N ILE A 152 7.46 -2.37 2.04
CA ILE A 152 6.05 -1.94 1.92
C ILE A 152 5.53 -2.22 0.50
N ALA A 153 6.30 -1.92 -0.54
CA ALA A 153 5.91 -2.22 -1.92
C ALA A 153 5.71 -3.73 -2.16
N TRP A 154 6.61 -4.57 -1.62
CA TRP A 154 6.50 -6.02 -1.65
C TRP A 154 5.28 -6.54 -0.88
N ALA A 155 4.97 -5.93 0.26
CA ALA A 155 3.80 -6.28 1.06
C ALA A 155 2.49 -5.96 0.31
N VAL A 156 2.41 -4.79 -0.33
CA VAL A 156 1.22 -4.30 -1.03
C VAL A 156 0.96 -5.04 -2.36
N GLY A 157 2.02 -5.42 -3.09
CA GLY A 157 1.89 -6.17 -4.34
C GLY A 157 1.97 -7.69 -4.12
N PRO A 158 3.16 -8.31 -4.25
CA PRO A 158 3.38 -9.75 -4.15
C PRO A 158 2.70 -10.42 -2.97
N MET A 159 2.95 -9.97 -1.75
CA MET A 159 2.42 -10.66 -0.57
C MET A 159 0.90 -10.61 -0.50
N ALA A 160 0.30 -9.44 -0.76
CA ALA A 160 -1.15 -9.29 -0.76
C ALA A 160 -1.82 -10.15 -1.84
N MET A 161 -1.32 -10.10 -3.08
CA MET A 161 -1.95 -10.79 -4.21
C MET A 161 -1.70 -12.31 -4.18
N VAL A 162 -0.45 -12.74 -3.97
CA VAL A 162 -0.10 -14.16 -3.88
C VAL A 162 -0.73 -14.80 -2.64
N GLY A 163 -0.70 -14.12 -1.49
CA GLY A 163 -1.37 -14.59 -0.28
C GLY A 163 -2.88 -14.74 -0.47
N THR A 164 -3.52 -13.80 -1.18
CA THR A 164 -4.94 -13.91 -1.54
C THR A 164 -5.19 -15.12 -2.44
N ALA A 165 -4.35 -15.37 -3.45
CA ALA A 165 -4.53 -16.51 -4.36
C ALA A 165 -4.35 -17.86 -3.66
N LEU A 166 -3.30 -17.99 -2.85
CA LEU A 166 -3.08 -19.18 -2.03
C LEU A 166 -4.22 -19.43 -1.05
N TYR A 167 -4.79 -18.37 -0.46
CA TYR A 167 -5.90 -18.54 0.48
C TYR A 167 -7.21 -18.96 -0.18
N LEU A 168 -7.52 -18.40 -1.36
CA LEU A 168 -8.78 -18.69 -2.04
C LEU A 168 -8.74 -20.02 -2.78
N VAL A 169 -7.67 -20.29 -3.54
CA VAL A 169 -7.60 -21.43 -4.47
C VAL A 169 -6.50 -22.44 -4.09
N GLY A 170 -5.51 -22.05 -3.28
CA GLY A 170 -4.37 -22.91 -2.95
C GLY A 170 -3.27 -22.94 -4.02
N GLU A 171 -3.47 -22.22 -5.13
CA GLU A 171 -2.55 -22.15 -6.25
C GLU A 171 -2.25 -20.70 -6.63
N VAL A 172 -1.15 -20.47 -7.35
CA VAL A 172 -0.71 -19.14 -7.78
C VAL A 172 -0.64 -19.10 -9.30
N PRO A 173 -1.70 -18.62 -9.98
CA PRO A 173 -1.66 -18.44 -11.43
C PRO A 173 -0.59 -17.43 -11.84
N TRP A 174 0.09 -17.66 -12.97
CA TRP A 174 1.12 -16.75 -13.49
C TRP A 174 0.61 -15.32 -13.70
N ALA A 175 -0.66 -15.16 -14.08
CA ALA A 175 -1.28 -13.85 -14.20
C ALA A 175 -1.27 -13.07 -12.87
N VAL A 176 -1.51 -13.74 -11.74
CA VAL A 176 -1.45 -13.12 -10.40
C VAL A 176 -0.03 -12.62 -10.11
N VAL A 177 1.00 -13.41 -10.44
CA VAL A 177 2.40 -13.02 -10.26
C VAL A 177 2.76 -11.77 -11.06
N LEU A 178 2.36 -11.72 -12.34
CA LEU A 178 2.61 -10.57 -13.22
C LEU A 178 1.94 -9.30 -12.70
N TYR A 179 0.64 -9.37 -12.38
CA TYR A 179 -0.09 -8.22 -11.84
C TYR A 179 0.40 -7.81 -10.45
N ALA A 180 0.88 -8.74 -9.63
CA ALA A 180 1.48 -8.42 -8.34
C ALA A 180 2.76 -7.59 -8.50
N TYR A 181 3.59 -7.90 -9.50
CA TYR A 181 4.77 -7.10 -9.81
C TYR A 181 4.39 -5.71 -10.36
N ILE A 182 3.36 -5.61 -11.19
CA ILE A 182 2.80 -4.32 -11.64
C ILE A 182 2.40 -3.45 -10.45
N VAL A 183 1.63 -4.01 -9.51
CA VAL A 183 1.21 -3.32 -8.29
C VAL A 183 2.41 -2.91 -7.42
N MET A 184 3.41 -3.78 -7.30
CA MET A 184 4.64 -3.49 -6.55
C MET A 184 5.37 -2.27 -7.12
N LEU A 185 5.61 -2.23 -8.43
CA LEU A 185 6.30 -1.12 -9.08
C LEU A 185 5.54 0.19 -8.86
N PHE A 186 4.22 0.16 -9.02
CA PHE A 186 3.38 1.33 -8.77
C PHE A 186 3.47 1.79 -7.31
N ALA A 187 3.33 0.89 -6.34
CA ALA A 187 3.46 1.21 -4.92
C ALA A 187 4.85 1.76 -4.58
N TRP A 188 5.90 1.19 -5.17
CA TRP A 188 7.27 1.65 -4.93
C TRP A 188 7.50 3.06 -5.47
N SER A 189 7.00 3.36 -6.67
CA SER A 189 7.09 4.72 -7.23
C SER A 189 6.38 5.76 -6.36
N PHE A 190 5.21 5.41 -5.80
CA PHE A 190 4.48 6.27 -4.87
C PHE A 190 5.29 6.53 -3.59
N LEU A 191 5.92 5.49 -3.03
CA LEU A 191 6.74 5.61 -1.82
C LEU A 191 8.02 6.43 -2.05
N VAL A 192 8.66 6.30 -3.22
CA VAL A 192 9.81 7.14 -3.61
C VAL A 192 9.39 8.61 -3.70
N LEU A 193 8.24 8.88 -4.32
CA LEU A 193 7.67 10.22 -4.44
C LEU A 193 7.30 10.80 -3.06
N GLU A 194 6.70 10.00 -2.18
CA GLU A 194 6.40 10.42 -0.80
C GLU A 194 7.68 10.72 0.00
N SER A 195 8.71 9.89 -0.16
CA SER A 195 10.03 10.09 0.45
C SER A 195 10.68 11.40 -0.03
N ALA A 196 10.55 11.74 -1.32
CA ALA A 196 11.03 13.00 -1.87
C ALA A 196 10.30 14.22 -1.28
N ARG A 197 8.97 14.18 -1.18
CA ARG A 197 8.17 15.24 -0.56
C ARG A 197 8.57 15.45 0.90
N ASP A 198 8.80 14.37 1.63
CA ASP A 198 9.06 14.42 3.08
C ASP A 198 10.54 14.70 3.41
N ALA A 199 11.43 14.72 2.42
CA ALA A 199 12.87 14.94 2.61
C ALA A 199 13.20 16.26 3.35
N PRO A 200 12.63 17.43 3.01
CA PRO A 200 12.93 18.68 3.72
C PRO A 200 12.52 18.62 5.20
N PHE A 201 11.42 17.94 5.49
CA PHE A 201 10.94 17.73 6.86
C PHE A 201 11.81 16.73 7.62
N ALA A 202 12.16 15.61 7.00
CA ALA A 202 13.05 14.60 7.58
C ALA A 202 14.44 15.17 7.92
N ARG A 203 14.95 16.09 7.09
CA ARG A 203 16.22 16.79 7.37
C ARG A 203 16.13 17.67 8.62
N ARG A 204 15.04 18.42 8.79
CA ARG A 204 14.82 19.26 9.98
C ARG A 204 14.70 18.43 11.27
N MET A 205 14.20 17.19 11.16
CA MET A 205 14.11 16.26 12.30
C MET A 205 15.41 15.50 12.58
N GLY A 206 16.52 15.78 11.89
CA GLY A 206 17.79 15.06 12.07
C GLY A 206 17.75 13.60 11.61
N ARG A 207 16.84 13.26 10.69
CA ARG A 207 16.62 11.89 10.18
C ARG A 207 17.07 11.74 8.73
N SER A 208 18.22 12.30 8.41
CA SER A 208 18.87 12.15 7.11
C SER A 208 19.09 10.69 6.72
N ASP A 209 19.32 9.84 7.71
CA ASP A 209 19.88 8.50 7.48
C ASP A 209 18.83 7.47 7.08
N THR A 210 17.55 7.73 7.35
CA THR A 210 16.44 6.82 7.05
C THR A 210 15.62 7.22 5.83
N SER A 211 15.70 8.48 5.38
CA SER A 211 14.99 8.95 4.20
C SER A 211 15.79 8.63 2.93
N LEU A 212 15.16 7.84 2.04
CA LEU A 212 15.72 7.49 0.74
C LEU A 212 16.11 8.74 -0.07
N ALA A 213 15.24 9.74 -0.10
CA ALA A 213 15.48 10.96 -0.85
C ALA A 213 16.63 11.82 -0.27
N LEU A 214 16.85 11.80 1.05
CA LEU A 214 17.96 12.54 1.66
C LEU A 214 19.32 11.89 1.44
N ARG A 215 19.39 10.55 1.41
CA ARG A 215 20.65 9.84 1.22
C ARG A 215 21.04 9.70 -0.25
N LEU A 216 20.07 9.45 -1.14
CA LEU A 216 20.33 9.38 -2.59
C LEU A 216 20.49 10.78 -3.21
N GLY A 217 19.87 11.80 -2.62
CA GLY A 217 19.74 13.11 -3.22
C GLY A 217 18.57 13.17 -4.21
N PHE A 218 18.09 14.39 -4.45
CA PHE A 218 16.86 14.63 -5.20
C PHE A 218 16.92 14.11 -6.64
N GLN A 219 18.03 14.33 -7.35
CA GLN A 219 18.20 13.92 -8.74
C GLN A 219 18.14 12.40 -8.92
N TRP A 220 18.81 11.64 -8.06
CA TRP A 220 18.77 10.17 -8.08
C TRP A 220 17.39 9.63 -7.68
N CYS A 221 16.71 10.29 -6.74
CA CYS A 221 15.34 9.97 -6.37
C CYS A 221 14.38 10.14 -7.57
N PHE A 222 14.50 11.25 -8.30
CA PHE A 222 13.73 11.49 -9.53
C PHE A 222 14.04 10.49 -10.64
N GLN A 223 15.32 10.19 -10.88
CA GLN A 223 15.72 9.17 -11.87
C GLN A 223 15.20 7.77 -11.49
N GLY A 224 15.29 7.40 -10.21
CA GLY A 224 14.73 6.15 -9.71
C GLY A 224 13.21 6.08 -9.87
N PHE A 225 12.50 7.17 -9.54
CA PHE A 225 11.07 7.29 -9.79
C PHE A 225 10.74 7.07 -11.28
N LEU A 226 11.43 7.74 -12.19
CA LEU A 226 11.22 7.57 -13.64
C LEU A 226 11.48 6.15 -14.10
N LEU A 227 12.58 5.52 -13.65
CA LEU A 227 12.92 4.15 -14.02
C LEU A 227 11.83 3.16 -13.58
N ILE A 228 11.33 3.29 -12.34
CA ILE A 228 10.25 2.45 -11.82
C ILE A 228 8.96 2.68 -12.62
N MET A 229 8.62 3.94 -12.94
CA MET A 229 7.44 4.26 -13.74
C MET A 229 7.52 3.74 -15.17
N VAL A 230 8.67 3.87 -15.84
CA VAL A 230 8.87 3.31 -17.19
C VAL A 230 8.74 1.79 -17.15
N SER A 231 9.31 1.14 -16.13
CA SER A 231 9.18 -0.30 -15.93
C SER A 231 7.72 -0.72 -15.69
N PHE A 232 6.97 0.07 -14.91
CA PHE A 232 5.54 -0.14 -14.66
C PHE A 232 4.73 -0.07 -15.97
N TYR A 233 4.85 1.02 -16.72
CA TYR A 233 4.13 1.19 -17.99
C TYR A 233 4.55 0.14 -19.04
N GLY A 234 5.84 -0.19 -19.10
CA GLY A 234 6.36 -1.24 -19.97
C GLY A 234 5.78 -2.61 -19.65
N LEU A 235 5.70 -2.98 -18.37
CA LEU A 235 5.13 -4.27 -17.97
C LEU A 235 3.61 -4.33 -18.18
N VAL A 236 2.90 -3.23 -17.92
CA VAL A 236 1.46 -3.16 -18.21
C VAL A 236 1.20 -3.29 -19.71
N LEU A 237 2.05 -2.69 -20.56
CA LEU A 237 1.94 -2.81 -22.02
C LEU A 237 2.14 -4.27 -22.46
N VAL A 238 3.21 -4.90 -22.00
CA VAL A 238 3.50 -6.31 -22.31
C VAL A 238 2.36 -7.21 -21.82
N THR A 239 1.88 -7.01 -20.60
CA THR A 239 0.77 -7.80 -20.04
C THR A 239 -0.53 -7.57 -20.80
N GLY A 240 -0.80 -6.33 -21.22
CA GLY A 240 -1.96 -6.00 -22.06
C GLY A 240 -1.93 -6.71 -23.42
N ILE A 241 -0.76 -6.78 -24.05
CA ILE A 241 -0.55 -7.50 -25.32
C ILE A 241 -0.71 -9.02 -25.12
N VAL A 242 -0.04 -9.59 -24.11
CA VAL A 242 -0.02 -11.04 -23.86
C VAL A 242 -1.40 -11.57 -23.47
N MET A 243 -2.15 -10.83 -22.67
CA MET A 243 -3.44 -11.29 -22.12
C MET A 243 -4.66 -10.77 -22.90
N GLY A 244 -4.47 -10.09 -24.03
CA GLY A 244 -5.58 -9.53 -24.83
C GLY A 244 -6.45 -8.52 -24.06
N HIS A 245 -5.90 -7.91 -23.02
CA HIS A 245 -6.61 -7.01 -22.11
C HIS A 245 -6.57 -5.56 -22.62
N LEU A 246 -7.60 -4.79 -22.28
CA LEU A 246 -7.77 -3.35 -22.62
C LEU A 246 -6.68 -2.42 -22.03
N GLY A 247 -5.62 -2.96 -21.41
CA GLY A 247 -4.53 -2.23 -20.77
C GLY A 247 -3.92 -1.13 -21.65
N ASN A 248 -3.91 -1.31 -22.97
CA ASN A 248 -3.38 -0.32 -23.90
C ASN A 248 -4.15 1.01 -23.89
N PHE A 249 -5.48 0.99 -23.79
CA PHE A 249 -6.27 2.23 -23.70
C PHE A 249 -6.04 2.95 -22.37
N LEU A 250 -5.89 2.16 -21.30
CA LEU A 250 -5.65 2.69 -19.96
C LEU A 250 -4.29 3.38 -19.88
N LEU A 251 -3.25 2.80 -20.51
CA LEU A 251 -1.91 3.37 -20.60
C LEU A 251 -1.91 4.72 -21.33
N VAL A 252 -2.61 4.82 -22.46
CA VAL A 252 -2.70 6.07 -23.23
C VAL A 252 -3.45 7.15 -22.45
N ALA A 253 -4.50 6.78 -21.71
CA ALA A 253 -5.26 7.74 -20.89
C ALA A 253 -4.44 8.28 -19.70
N THR A 254 -3.58 7.46 -19.11
CA THR A 254 -2.83 7.83 -17.90
C THR A 254 -1.45 8.43 -18.17
N ILE A 255 -0.87 8.23 -19.36
CA ILE A 255 0.47 8.75 -19.69
C ILE A 255 0.53 10.28 -19.66
N VAL A 256 -0.56 10.97 -20.03
CA VAL A 256 -0.64 12.44 -19.97
C VAL A 256 -0.51 12.90 -18.51
N LYS A 257 -1.24 12.26 -17.60
CA LYS A 257 -1.15 12.55 -16.17
C LYS A 257 0.20 12.20 -15.58
N LEU A 258 0.83 11.12 -16.05
CA LEU A 258 2.19 10.78 -15.63
C LEU A 258 3.19 11.86 -16.06
N LYS A 259 3.06 12.38 -17.29
CA LYS A 259 3.92 13.45 -17.78
C LYS A 259 3.82 14.68 -16.87
N ASP A 260 2.60 15.13 -16.57
CA ASP A 260 2.36 16.25 -15.65
C ASP A 260 3.02 16.01 -14.28
N ILE A 261 2.81 14.82 -13.71
CA ILE A 261 3.42 14.41 -12.43
C ILE A 261 4.95 14.41 -12.50
N SER A 262 5.54 13.95 -13.61
CA SER A 262 6.99 13.91 -13.80
C SER A 262 7.59 15.30 -13.94
N GLU A 263 6.87 16.23 -14.58
CA GLU A 263 7.29 17.62 -14.71
C GLU A 263 7.20 18.34 -13.37
N ASP A 264 6.11 18.17 -12.64
CA ASP A 264 5.95 18.72 -11.29
C ASP A 264 6.96 18.12 -10.31
N PHE A 265 7.30 16.83 -10.44
CA PHE A 265 8.40 16.22 -9.69
C PHE A 265 9.70 16.93 -10.05
N ARG A 266 10.06 17.02 -11.34
CA ARG A 266 11.29 17.68 -11.79
C ARG A 266 11.41 19.13 -11.31
N LEU A 267 10.30 19.86 -11.23
CA LEU A 267 10.23 21.25 -10.76
C LEU A 267 10.14 21.39 -9.23
N GLU A 268 10.31 20.30 -8.48
CA GLU A 268 10.24 20.27 -7.00
C GLU A 268 8.87 20.72 -6.43
N ARG A 269 7.79 20.63 -7.21
CA ARG A 269 6.41 20.97 -6.81
C ARG A 269 5.71 19.83 -6.09
N LEU A 270 6.33 19.28 -5.06
CA LEU A 270 5.99 17.97 -4.48
C LEU A 270 4.72 17.94 -3.61
N ASN A 271 4.20 19.09 -3.18
CA ASN A 271 3.13 19.15 -2.16
C ASN A 271 1.82 18.48 -2.61
N HIS A 272 1.47 18.58 -3.89
CA HIS A 272 0.20 18.05 -4.43
C HIS A 272 0.36 16.70 -5.13
N LEU A 273 1.61 16.26 -5.36
CA LEU A 273 1.91 15.07 -6.16
C LEU A 273 1.36 13.77 -5.56
N PRO A 274 1.48 13.48 -4.24
CA PRO A 274 0.93 12.23 -3.70
C PRO A 274 -0.59 12.13 -3.86
N GLU A 275 -1.30 13.26 -3.78
CA GLU A 275 -2.74 13.27 -3.98
C GLU A 275 -3.11 12.97 -5.45
N GLN A 276 -2.40 13.59 -6.39
CA GLN A 276 -2.58 13.31 -7.82
C GLN A 276 -2.25 11.85 -8.15
N PHE A 277 -1.15 11.32 -7.58
CA PHE A 277 -0.73 9.94 -7.78
C PHE A 277 -1.70 8.93 -7.15
N ALA A 278 -2.27 9.24 -5.99
CA ALA A 278 -3.32 8.43 -5.36
C ALA A 278 -4.60 8.39 -6.20
N LYS A 279 -5.02 9.52 -6.79
CA LYS A 279 -6.15 9.55 -7.74
C LYS A 279 -5.87 8.68 -8.97
N LEU A 280 -4.63 8.73 -9.47
CA LEU A 280 -4.19 7.87 -10.57
C LEU A 280 -4.24 6.39 -10.18
N ALA A 281 -3.84 6.05 -8.95
CA ALA A 281 -3.88 4.69 -8.41
C ALA A 281 -5.31 4.13 -8.41
N VAL A 282 -6.29 4.92 -7.97
CA VAL A 282 -7.71 4.52 -7.96
C VAL A 282 -8.20 4.30 -9.40
N PHE A 283 -7.89 5.22 -10.31
CA PHE A 283 -8.28 5.10 -11.71
C PHE A 283 -7.66 3.85 -12.37
N LEU A 284 -6.36 3.63 -12.18
CA LEU A 284 -5.64 2.45 -12.65
C LEU A 284 -6.20 1.15 -12.04
N GLY A 285 -6.42 1.14 -10.73
CA GLY A 285 -6.95 -0.02 -10.02
C GLY A 285 -8.34 -0.42 -10.50
N VAL A 286 -9.27 0.52 -10.63
CA VAL A 286 -10.61 0.26 -11.21
C VAL A 286 -10.48 -0.16 -12.67
N GLY A 287 -9.65 0.53 -13.43
CA GLY A 287 -9.38 0.21 -14.83
C GLY A 287 -8.87 -1.21 -15.05
N PHE A 288 -7.93 -1.68 -14.21
CA PHE A 288 -7.43 -3.05 -14.25
C PHE A 288 -8.51 -4.06 -13.89
N ASN A 289 -9.30 -3.83 -12.84
CA ASN A 289 -10.39 -4.74 -12.47
C ASN A 289 -11.39 -4.89 -13.62
N VAL A 290 -11.85 -3.78 -14.21
CA VAL A 290 -12.76 -3.81 -15.36
C VAL A 290 -12.10 -4.52 -16.54
N SER A 291 -10.87 -4.16 -16.89
CA SER A 291 -10.14 -4.78 -18.01
C SER A 291 -9.93 -6.28 -17.83
N ILE A 292 -9.65 -6.74 -16.62
CA ILE A 292 -9.49 -8.16 -16.30
C ILE A 292 -10.84 -8.86 -16.49
N LEU A 293 -11.94 -8.30 -15.99
CA LEU A 293 -13.27 -8.89 -16.12
C LEU A 293 -13.78 -8.90 -17.57
N THR A 294 -13.56 -7.82 -18.33
CA THR A 294 -14.04 -7.68 -19.72
C THR A 294 -13.11 -8.28 -20.77
N GLY A 295 -11.86 -8.58 -20.41
CA GLY A 295 -10.88 -9.12 -21.35
C GLY A 295 -11.42 -10.35 -22.08
N LEU A 296 -11.20 -10.43 -23.38
CA LEU A 296 -11.51 -11.65 -24.13
C LEU A 296 -10.47 -12.70 -23.72
N SER A 297 -10.92 -13.83 -23.20
CA SER A 297 -10.11 -15.04 -23.03
C SER A 297 -9.66 -15.56 -24.38
#